data_AF-A0A7V5K4N8-F1
#
_entry.id   AF-A0A7V5K4N8-F1
#
_cell.length_a   1.000
_cell.length_b   1.000
_cell.length_c   1.000
_cell.angle_alpha   90.00
_cell.angle_beta   90.00
_cell.angle_gamma   90.00
#
_symmetry.space_group_name_H-M   'P 1'
#
loop_
_entity.id
_entity.type
_entity.pdbx_description
1 polymer ?
#
loop_
_entity_poly.entity_id
_entity_poly.type
_entity_poly.pdbx_seq_one_letter_code
_entity_poly.pdbx_strand_id
1 'polypeptide(L)'
;MRIRHPAAQFTMVKGDRRSHSVSAASVVAKVTRDRIMALYHEQYPQYGFQKHKGYGTREHLEAIRSHGMCPIHRRSFRNPGRLQEGAPHGP
;
A
#
# COMPACT_ATOMS: atom_id res chain seq x y z
N MET A 1 14.67 5.88 -11.80
CA MET A 1 14.47 7.10 -10.98
C MET A 1 15.76 7.40 -10.26
N ARG A 2 16.32 8.61 -10.42
CA ARG A 2 17.43 9.10 -9.59
C ARG A 2 16.87 10.15 -8.65
N ILE A 3 17.21 10.07 -7.37
CA ILE A 3 16.84 11.08 -6.40
C ILE A 3 17.88 12.20 -6.43
N ARG A 4 17.46 13.44 -6.13
CA ARG A 4 18.37 14.58 -6.01
C ARG A 4 19.19 14.41 -4.72
N HIS A 5 20.30 13.68 -4.83
CA HIS A 5 21.21 13.41 -3.73
C HIS A 5 22.65 13.33 -4.28
N PRO A 6 23.65 13.92 -3.59
CA PRO A 6 25.01 14.04 -4.12
C PRO A 6 25.78 12.71 -4.21
N ALA A 7 25.39 11.70 -3.43
CA ALA A 7 26.02 10.38 -3.49
C ALA A 7 25.86 9.72 -4.88
N ALA A 8 26.88 8.98 -5.30
CA ALA A 8 26.83 8.19 -6.52
C ALA A 8 25.68 7.16 -6.47
N GLN A 9 24.90 7.08 -7.54
CA GLN A 9 23.71 6.22 -7.62
C GLN A 9 23.82 5.26 -8.80
N PHE A 10 23.71 3.97 -8.52
CA PHE A 10 23.65 2.91 -9.51
C PHE A 10 22.30 2.18 -9.44
N THR A 11 21.52 2.26 -10.53
CA THR A 11 20.23 1.58 -10.62
C THR A 11 20.39 0.20 -11.23
N MET A 12 19.87 -0.83 -10.57
CA MET A 12 19.97 -2.21 -11.02
C MET A 12 18.59 -2.86 -11.18
N VAL A 13 18.30 -3.38 -12.37
CA VAL A 13 17.09 -4.17 -12.62
C VAL A 13 17.17 -5.48 -11.84
N LYS A 14 16.14 -5.79 -11.04
CA LYS A 14 16.10 -6.96 -10.13
C LYS A 14 17.34 -7.02 -9.21
N GLY A 15 17.74 -5.86 -8.65
CA GLY A 15 18.95 -5.74 -7.83
C GLY A 15 18.92 -6.59 -6.55
N ASP A 16 17.74 -6.91 -6.03
CA ASP A 16 17.52 -7.82 -4.91
C ASP A 16 18.04 -9.24 -5.17
N ARG A 17 18.11 -9.66 -6.44
CA ARG A 17 18.68 -10.96 -6.85
C ARG A 17 20.18 -10.92 -7.15
N ARG A 18 20.78 -9.73 -7.14
CA ARG A 18 22.14 -9.49 -7.65
C ARG A 18 23.04 -8.79 -6.63
N SER A 19 22.50 -8.31 -5.51
CA SER A 19 23.23 -7.63 -4.45
C SER A 19 22.67 -8.00 -3.08
N HIS A 20 23.54 -8.47 -2.18
CA HIS A 20 23.15 -8.80 -0.81
C HIS A 20 22.61 -7.58 -0.05
N SER A 21 23.20 -6.40 -0.22
CA SER A 21 22.73 -5.18 0.44
C SER A 21 21.33 -4.78 -0.04
N VAL A 22 21.05 -4.91 -1.34
CA VAL A 22 19.70 -4.63 -1.90
C VAL A 22 18.69 -5.69 -1.44
N SER A 23 19.11 -6.95 -1.34
CA SER A 23 18.30 -8.04 -0.81
C SER A 23 17.94 -7.84 0.67
N ALA A 24 18.92 -7.51 1.51
CA ALA A 24 18.69 -7.21 2.92
C ALA A 24 17.74 -6.01 3.09
N ALA A 25 17.94 -4.94 2.31
CA ALA A 25 17.06 -3.78 2.33
C ALA A 25 15.61 -4.13 1.93
N SER A 26 15.40 -4.99 0.94
CA SER A 26 14.06 -5.38 0.50
C SER A 26 13.32 -6.21 1.56
N VAL A 27 14.03 -7.10 2.27
CA VAL A 27 13.49 -7.87 3.40
C VAL A 27 13.07 -6.95 4.54
N VAL A 28 13.94 -6.03 4.96
CA VAL A 28 13.63 -5.05 6.01
C VAL A 28 12.42 -4.21 5.63
N ALA A 29 12.38 -3.71 4.39
CA ALA A 29 11.25 -2.92 3.89
C ALA A 29 9.94 -3.72 3.93
N LYS A 30 9.94 -4.96 3.44
CA LYS A 30 8.75 -5.83 3.39
C LYS A 30 8.23 -6.15 4.78
N VAL A 31 9.09 -6.64 5.68
CA VAL A 31 8.69 -7.04 7.04
C VAL A 31 8.15 -5.84 7.81
N THR A 32 8.82 -4.69 7.70
CA THR A 32 8.35 -3.44 8.33
C THR A 32 6.98 -3.03 7.80
N ARG A 33 6.80 -3.04 6.47
CA ARG A 33 5.54 -2.66 5.84
C ARG A 33 4.40 -3.63 6.19
N ASP A 34 4.68 -4.90 6.39
CA ASP A 34 3.66 -5.89 6.78
C ASP A 34 3.21 -5.71 8.23
N ARG A 35 4.12 -5.36 9.14
CA ARG A 35 3.79 -4.99 10.53
C ARG A 35 2.92 -3.73 10.59
N ILE A 36 3.27 -2.70 9.82
CA ILE A 36 2.46 -1.46 9.74
C ILE A 36 1.03 -1.76 9.28
N MET A 37 0.81 -2.71 8.37
CA MET A 37 -0.55 -3.08 7.94
C MET A 37 -1.33 -3.87 8.97
N ALA A 38 -0.65 -4.65 9.80
CA ALA A 38 -1.30 -5.29 10.94
C ALA A 38 -1.79 -4.22 11.93
N LEU A 39 -0.96 -3.22 12.23
CA LEU A 39 -1.36 -2.09 13.09
C LEU A 39 -2.51 -1.27 12.50
N TYR A 40 -2.53 -1.05 11.18
CA TYR A 40 -3.70 -0.39 10.57
C TYR A 40 -4.94 -1.28 10.51
N HIS A 41 -4.80 -2.59 10.56
CA HIS A 41 -5.96 -3.47 10.70
C HIS A 41 -6.62 -3.32 12.07
N GLU A 42 -5.84 -3.09 13.12
CA GLU A 42 -6.40 -2.77 14.45
C GLU A 42 -7.21 -1.48 14.42
N GLN A 43 -6.73 -0.45 13.70
CA GLN A 43 -7.42 0.83 13.57
C GLN A 43 -8.60 0.80 12.58
N TYR A 44 -8.50 -0.02 11.54
CA TYR A 44 -9.48 -0.10 10.45
C TYR A 44 -9.79 -1.57 10.11
N PRO A 45 -10.42 -2.31 11.04
CA PRO A 45 -10.60 -3.76 10.92
C PRO A 45 -11.43 -4.16 9.69
N GLN A 46 -12.40 -3.34 9.30
CA GLN A 46 -13.32 -3.60 8.18
C GLN A 46 -12.61 -3.75 6.82
N TYR A 47 -11.39 -3.22 6.68
CA TYR A 47 -10.65 -3.30 5.42
C TYR A 47 -9.73 -4.51 5.30
N GLY A 48 -9.56 -5.33 6.35
CA GLY A 48 -8.77 -6.57 6.23
C GLY A 48 -7.27 -6.40 5.97
N PHE A 49 -6.67 -5.22 6.26
CA PHE A 49 -5.27 -4.90 5.93
C PHE A 49 -4.23 -5.94 6.35
N GLN A 50 -4.46 -6.68 7.43
CA GLN A 50 -3.55 -7.75 7.86
C GLN A 50 -3.41 -8.89 6.82
N LYS A 51 -4.43 -9.12 5.96
CA LYS A 51 -4.43 -10.20 4.97
C LYS A 51 -3.74 -9.79 3.67
N HIS A 52 -4.20 -8.70 3.05
CA HIS A 52 -3.74 -8.25 1.73
C HIS A 52 -2.83 -7.03 1.78
N LYS A 53 -2.46 -6.51 2.95
CA LYS A 53 -1.46 -5.44 3.12
C LYS A 53 -1.77 -4.13 2.37
N GLY A 54 -3.03 -3.93 1.99
CA GLY A 54 -3.48 -2.79 1.19
C GLY A 54 -3.36 -2.96 -0.33
N TYR A 55 -3.02 -4.16 -0.82
CA TYR A 55 -3.20 -4.49 -2.24
C TYR A 55 -4.68 -4.57 -2.57
N GLY A 56 -5.06 -4.09 -3.77
CA GLY A 56 -6.44 -4.07 -4.25
C GLY A 56 -6.96 -5.45 -4.65
N THR A 57 -7.01 -6.38 -3.70
CA THR A 57 -7.71 -7.66 -3.86
C THR A 57 -9.21 -7.41 -3.92
N ARG A 58 -9.96 -8.42 -4.36
CA ARG A 58 -11.43 -8.33 -4.43
C ARG A 58 -12.03 -7.95 -3.08
N GLU A 59 -11.56 -8.57 -2.01
CA GLU A 59 -12.03 -8.34 -0.64
C GLU A 59 -11.78 -6.89 -0.20
N HIS A 60 -10.61 -6.33 -0.56
CA HIS A 60 -10.29 -4.94 -0.22
C HIS A 60 -11.16 -3.97 -1.01
N LEU A 61 -11.37 -4.22 -2.30
CA LEU A 61 -12.24 -3.40 -3.14
C LEU A 61 -13.70 -3.44 -2.67
N GLU A 62 -14.18 -4.61 -2.22
CA GLU A 62 -15.51 -4.75 -1.60
C GLU A 62 -15.62 -3.95 -0.31
N ALA A 63 -14.63 -4.05 0.59
CA ALA A 63 -14.61 -3.24 1.81
C ALA A 63 -14.62 -1.74 1.52
N ILE A 64 -13.89 -1.28 0.50
CA ILE A 64 -13.90 0.13 0.07
C ILE A 64 -15.29 0.53 -0.48
N ARG A 65 -15.97 -0.36 -1.22
CA ARG A 65 -17.34 -0.08 -1.70
C ARG A 65 -18.34 0.02 -0.56
N SER A 66 -18.21 -0.84 0.46
CA SER A 66 -19.13 -0.88 1.60
C SER A 66 -18.88 0.23 2.63
N HIS A 67 -17.63 0.63 2.84
CA HIS A 67 -17.24 1.54 3.94
C HIS A 67 -16.60 2.86 3.47
N GLY A 68 -16.45 3.06 2.16
CA GLY A 68 -15.71 4.19 1.61
C GLY A 68 -14.19 4.03 1.75
N MET A 69 -13.42 5.08 1.43
CA MET A 69 -11.96 5.10 1.60
C MET A 69 -11.58 5.70 2.96
N CYS A 70 -10.79 5.00 3.77
CA CYS A 70 -10.18 5.56 4.98
C CYS A 70 -8.92 6.43 4.68
N PRO A 71 -8.40 7.21 5.66
CA PRO A 71 -7.30 8.17 5.46
C PRO A 71 -6.00 7.62 4.85
N ILE A 72 -5.69 6.34 5.09
CA ILE A 72 -4.45 5.72 4.59
C ILE A 72 -4.53 5.24 3.14
N HIS A 73 -5.72 5.30 2.51
CA HIS A 73 -5.86 4.95 1.11
C HIS A 73 -5.26 6.04 0.20
N ARG A 74 -4.60 5.59 -0.88
CA ARG A 74 -4.01 6.49 -1.87
C ARG A 74 -5.07 6.92 -2.88
N ARG A 75 -5.58 8.14 -2.73
CA ARG A 75 -6.61 8.74 -3.59
C ARG A 75 -6.19 8.89 -5.06
N SER A 76 -4.89 8.99 -5.33
CA SER A 76 -4.35 9.10 -6.69
C SER A 76 -4.30 7.77 -7.45
N PHE A 77 -4.47 6.63 -6.77
CA PHE A 77 -4.46 5.34 -7.43
C PHE A 77 -5.73 5.21 -8.29
N ARG A 78 -5.57 4.70 -9.51
CA ARG A 78 -6.71 4.42 -10.40
C ARG A 78 -7.51 3.28 -9.78
N ASN A 79 -8.49 3.63 -8.96
CA ASN A 79 -9.47 2.69 -8.47
C ASN A 79 -10.37 2.33 -9.67
N PRO A 80 -10.46 1.06 -10.10
CA PRO A 80 -11.47 0.66 -11.08
C PRO A 80 -12.89 0.91 -10.54
N GLY A 81 -13.06 1.13 -9.24
CA GLY A 81 -14.28 1.64 -8.61
C GLY A 81 -14.44 3.16 -8.68
N ARG A 82 -14.27 3.80 -9.84
CA ARG A 82 -14.91 5.12 -10.07
C ARG A 82 -16.43 4.90 -10.12
N LEU A 83 -17.04 4.73 -8.95
CA LEU A 83 -18.40 5.20 -8.76
C LEU A 83 -18.24 6.68 -8.43
N GLN A 84 -18.66 7.52 -9.37
CA GLN A 84 -18.73 8.96 -9.16
C GLN A 84 -19.62 9.25 -7.94
N GLU A 85 -19.24 10.30 -7.24
CA GLU A 85 -19.87 10.86 -6.06
C GLU A 85 -21.37 11.10 -6.26
N GLY A 86 -22.18 10.66 -5.30
CA GLY A 86 -23.63 10.83 -5.36
C GLY A 86 -24.39 10.05 -4.28
N ALA A 87 -24.07 10.25 -3.00
CA ALA A 87 -25.01 9.98 -1.89
C ALA A 87 -24.53 10.67 -0.61
N PRO A 88 -25.34 11.53 0.04
CA PRO A 88 -25.03 12.09 1.34
C PRO A 88 -25.47 11.13 2.43
N HIS A 89 -24.57 10.54 3.22
CA HIS A 89 -24.98 9.86 4.45
C HIS A 89 -23.92 9.93 5.56
N GLY A 90 -24.08 10.94 6.41
CA GLY A 90 -23.99 10.80 7.87
C GLY A 90 -25.26 11.43 8.47
N PRO A 91 -25.69 11.05 9.69
CA PRO A 91 -26.95 11.53 10.27
C PRO A 91 -27.01 13.06 10.37
#